data_AF-A0A8H6XSB3-F1
#
_entry.id   AF-A0A8H6XSB3-F1
#
_cell.length_a   1.000
_cell.length_b   1.000
_cell.length_c   1.000
_cell.angle_alpha   90.00
_cell.angle_beta   90.00
_cell.angle_gamma   90.00
#
_symmetry.space_group_name_H-M   'P 1'
#
loop_
_entity.id
_entity.type
_entity.pdbx_description
1 polymer ?
#
loop_
_entity_poly.entity_id
_entity_poly.type
_entity_poly.pdbx_seq_one_letter_code
_entity_poly.pdbx_strand_id
1 'polypeptide(L)'
;MIDIVYKYIAVQEKTVGKPAFQVPEMQFVRAGLAICQNDTKDPYLVEEWIDGRFVKYIHNRSGRPRQFDDAKYDLQARFLSFCQHVQFVKTDKAAYVSDFQGGLELLTDPQIISDPELNINAIFGDGNINYGALAKDHECNEFCDFYHVPKEIFGSKEPFKTTIPPAPRSITPTGKDELPPGLDLLPKKSVHNPTAKVSKMQGPSHCTIDLTTVDDDDLYT
;
A
#
# COMPACT_ATOMS: atom_id res chain seq x y z
N MET A 1 1.90 2.36 -1.96
CA MET A 1 1.11 1.16 -2.37
C MET A 1 -0.39 1.42 -2.43
N ILE A 2 -0.96 2.30 -1.60
CA ILE A 2 -2.34 2.78 -1.81
C ILE A 2 -2.46 3.67 -3.07
N ASP A 3 -1.34 4.27 -3.50
CA ASP A 3 -1.24 5.10 -4.71
C ASP A 3 -1.63 4.36 -5.99
N ILE A 4 -1.39 3.04 -6.06
CA ILE A 4 -1.82 2.24 -7.21
C ILE A 4 -3.35 2.21 -7.32
N VAL A 5 -4.04 2.24 -6.17
CA VAL A 5 -5.50 2.24 -6.07
C VAL A 5 -6.04 3.60 -6.51
N TYR A 6 -5.47 4.69 -6.03
CA TYR A 6 -5.88 6.03 -6.48
C TYR A 6 -5.60 6.27 -7.96
N LYS A 7 -4.47 5.78 -8.50
CA LYS A 7 -4.19 5.78 -9.94
C LYS A 7 -5.24 4.97 -10.72
N TYR A 8 -5.65 3.82 -10.20
CA TYR A 8 -6.70 3.02 -10.79
C TYR A 8 -8.06 3.74 -10.79
N ILE A 9 -8.46 4.32 -9.66
CA ILE A 9 -9.67 5.14 -9.53
C ILE A 9 -9.65 6.28 -10.57
N ALA A 10 -8.57 7.05 -10.64
CA ALA A 10 -8.46 8.18 -11.57
C ALA A 10 -8.56 7.75 -13.05
N VAL A 11 -8.16 6.52 -13.39
CA VAL A 11 -8.38 5.95 -14.72
C VAL A 11 -9.85 5.57 -14.91
N GLN A 12 -10.45 4.87 -13.95
CA GLN A 12 -11.85 4.45 -14.04
C GLN A 12 -12.82 5.64 -14.10
N GLU A 13 -12.59 6.71 -13.33
CA GLU A 13 -13.45 7.90 -13.33
C GLU A 13 -13.52 8.60 -14.69
N LYS A 14 -12.52 8.41 -15.57
CA LYS A 14 -12.58 8.92 -16.95
C LYS A 14 -13.60 8.16 -17.81
N THR A 15 -13.94 6.93 -17.42
CA THR A 15 -14.84 6.04 -18.15
C THR A 15 -16.23 6.02 -17.52
N VAL A 16 -16.32 5.83 -16.21
CA VAL A 16 -17.60 5.67 -15.50
C VAL A 16 -18.09 6.95 -14.81
N GLY A 17 -17.27 8.00 -14.79
CA GLY A 17 -17.55 9.22 -14.03
C GLY A 17 -17.22 9.07 -12.54
N LYS A 18 -17.56 10.09 -11.76
CA LYS A 18 -17.36 10.10 -10.31
C LYS A 18 -18.50 9.37 -9.58
N PRO A 19 -18.22 8.65 -8.49
CA PRO A 19 -19.27 8.01 -7.71
C PRO A 19 -20.14 9.05 -6.98
N ALA A 20 -21.37 8.64 -6.65
CA ALA A 20 -22.27 9.42 -5.79
C ALA A 20 -21.91 9.31 -4.30
N PHE A 21 -21.05 8.36 -3.93
CA PHE A 21 -20.54 8.16 -2.58
C PHE A 21 -19.14 8.78 -2.41
N GLN A 22 -18.75 9.03 -1.17
CA GLN A 22 -17.43 9.55 -0.84
C GLN A 22 -16.37 8.48 -1.03
N VAL A 23 -15.28 8.84 -1.74
CA VAL A 23 -14.06 8.04 -1.79
C VAL A 23 -13.12 8.51 -0.67
N PRO A 24 -12.77 7.65 0.29
CA PRO A 24 -11.81 8.00 1.33
C PRO A 24 -10.45 8.40 0.77
N GLU A 25 -9.87 9.46 1.34
CA GLU A 25 -8.47 9.85 1.13
C GLU A 25 -7.65 9.34 2.33
N MET A 26 -6.91 8.27 2.12
CA MET A 26 -6.11 7.59 3.14
C MET A 26 -4.68 7.42 2.62
N GLN A 27 -3.71 7.50 3.53
CA GLN A 27 -2.30 7.26 3.23
C GLN A 27 -1.63 6.55 4.38
N PHE A 28 -0.48 5.92 4.11
CA PHE A 28 0.38 5.44 5.19
C PHE A 28 1.13 6.61 5.82
N VAL A 29 1.38 6.52 7.12
CA VAL A 29 2.27 7.43 7.83
C VAL A 29 3.64 7.43 7.18
N ARG A 30 4.29 8.59 7.20
CA ARG A 30 5.72 8.66 6.95
C ARG A 30 6.45 7.98 8.10
N ALA A 31 7.35 7.07 7.76
CA ALA A 31 8.19 6.37 8.71
C ALA A 31 9.67 6.69 8.44
N GLY A 32 10.49 6.59 9.47
CA GLY A 32 11.94 6.79 9.41
C GLY A 32 12.67 5.82 10.33
N LEU A 33 13.93 5.56 10.01
CA LEU A 33 14.83 4.80 10.87
C LEU A 33 15.67 5.78 11.69
N ALA A 34 15.49 5.77 13.00
CA ALA A 34 16.32 6.49 13.95
C ALA A 34 17.37 5.54 14.55
N ILE A 35 18.63 5.97 14.62
CA ILE A 35 19.71 5.21 15.25
C ILE A 35 20.24 6.04 16.42
N CYS A 36 20.13 5.54 17.65
CA CYS A 36 20.66 6.27 18.80
C CYS A 36 22.18 6.46 18.69
N GLN A 37 22.67 7.63 19.07
CA GLN A 37 24.10 7.96 19.05
C GLN A 37 24.83 7.52 20.32
N ASN A 38 24.48 6.35 20.84
CA ASN A 38 25.14 5.68 21.95
C ASN A 38 26.07 4.55 21.44
N ASP A 39 26.71 3.82 22.35
CA ASP A 39 27.63 2.72 22.01
C ASP A 39 26.91 1.52 21.36
N THR A 40 25.62 1.33 21.67
CA THR A 40 24.82 0.20 21.18
C THR A 40 24.27 0.43 19.77
N LYS A 41 24.17 1.69 19.32
CA LYS A 41 23.59 2.07 18.02
C LYS A 41 22.21 1.46 17.80
N ASP A 42 21.40 1.44 18.86
CA ASP A 42 20.08 0.82 18.81
C ASP A 42 19.21 1.47 17.72
N PRO A 43 18.65 0.67 16.78
CA PRO A 43 17.75 1.16 15.76
C PRO A 43 16.31 1.25 16.29
N TYR A 44 15.60 2.29 15.88
CA TYR A 44 14.19 2.52 16.18
C TYR A 44 13.46 2.90 14.90
N LEU A 45 12.28 2.33 14.70
CA LEU A 45 11.32 2.85 13.74
C LEU A 45 10.58 4.02 14.38
N VAL A 46 10.53 5.16 13.69
CA VAL A 46 9.78 6.34 14.11
C VAL A 46 8.76 6.68 13.05
N GLU A 47 7.55 7.05 13.46
CA GLU A 47 6.43 7.27 12.55
C GLU A 47 5.69 8.57 12.89
N GLU A 48 4.91 9.08 11.94
CA GLU A 48 3.99 10.19 12.21
C GLU A 48 2.97 9.81 13.29
N TRP A 49 2.73 10.75 14.19
CA TRP A 49 1.70 10.58 15.21
C TRP A 49 0.30 10.57 14.58
N ILE A 50 -0.45 9.50 14.82
CA ILE A 50 -1.84 9.39 14.41
C ILE A 50 -2.73 9.97 15.52
N ASP A 51 -3.41 11.08 15.22
CA ASP A 51 -4.36 11.68 16.16
C ASP A 51 -5.72 10.96 16.16
N GLY A 52 -6.40 11.02 17.30
CA GLY A 52 -7.72 10.44 17.49
C GLY A 52 -7.73 8.94 17.75
N ARG A 53 -8.83 8.27 17.33
CA ARG A 53 -9.05 6.86 17.63
C ARG A 53 -8.32 5.98 16.62
N PHE A 54 -7.42 5.15 17.16
CA PHE A 54 -6.75 4.07 16.44
C PHE A 54 -7.63 2.83 16.36
N VAL A 55 -7.81 2.27 15.16
CA VAL A 55 -8.55 1.03 14.93
C VAL A 55 -7.82 0.12 13.95
N LYS A 56 -8.11 -1.18 14.06
CA LYS A 56 -7.73 -2.18 13.06
C LYS A 56 -8.92 -2.43 12.13
N TYR A 57 -8.76 -2.08 10.86
CA TYR A 57 -9.79 -2.18 9.83
C TYR A 57 -9.86 -3.59 9.23
N ILE A 58 -8.71 -4.18 8.93
CA ILE A 58 -8.59 -5.51 8.32
C ILE A 58 -7.48 -6.28 9.05
N HIS A 59 -7.66 -7.57 9.28
CA HIS A 59 -6.66 -8.43 9.89
C HIS A 59 -5.86 -9.17 8.80
N ASN A 60 -4.55 -9.34 8.96
CA ASN A 60 -3.72 -10.14 8.05
C ASN A 60 -4.10 -11.63 7.86
N ARG A 61 -5.15 -12.11 8.52
CA ARG A 61 -5.65 -13.49 8.41
C ARG A 61 -6.98 -13.60 7.67
N SER A 62 -7.59 -12.48 7.26
CA SER A 62 -8.86 -12.47 6.55
C SER A 62 -8.92 -11.32 5.53
N GLY A 63 -9.58 -11.56 4.40
CA GLY A 63 -9.94 -10.50 3.44
C GLY A 63 -11.18 -9.68 3.84
N ARG A 64 -11.85 -10.03 4.95
CA ARG A 64 -13.07 -9.35 5.40
C ARG A 64 -12.72 -8.08 6.20
N PRO A 65 -13.33 -6.93 5.84
CA PRO A 65 -13.25 -5.75 6.66
C PRO A 65 -14.00 -5.92 7.98
N ARG A 66 -13.49 -5.30 9.04
CA ARG A 66 -14.20 -5.15 10.30
C ARG A 66 -15.41 -4.24 10.10
N GLN A 67 -16.54 -4.64 10.64
CA GLN A 67 -17.74 -3.82 10.69
C GLN A 67 -17.69 -2.86 11.89
N PHE A 68 -18.12 -1.62 11.67
CA PHE A 68 -18.17 -0.59 12.71
C PHE A 68 -19.56 0.04 12.78
N ASP A 69 -20.01 0.38 13.98
CA ASP A 69 -21.24 1.16 14.17
C ASP A 69 -21.07 2.62 13.70
N ASP A 70 -19.83 3.11 13.70
CA ASP A 70 -19.49 4.44 13.18
C ASP A 70 -19.34 4.38 11.65
N ALA A 71 -20.22 5.10 10.96
CA ALA A 71 -20.30 5.10 9.51
C ALA A 71 -19.01 5.53 8.81
N LYS A 72 -18.18 6.40 9.42
CA LYS A 72 -16.90 6.82 8.82
C LYS A 72 -15.89 5.68 8.86
N TYR A 73 -15.75 5.02 10.00
CA TYR A 73 -14.83 3.89 10.15
C TYR A 73 -15.28 2.69 9.30
N ASP A 74 -16.58 2.47 9.19
CA ASP A 74 -17.14 1.40 8.36
C ASP A 74 -16.90 1.67 6.86
N LEU A 75 -17.09 2.92 6.40
CA LEU A 75 -16.73 3.34 5.05
C LEU A 75 -15.24 3.10 4.75
N GLN A 76 -14.36 3.43 5.70
CA GLN A 76 -12.91 3.24 5.52
C GLN A 76 -12.57 1.76 5.44
N ALA A 77 -13.18 0.93 6.29
CA ALA A 77 -12.96 -0.51 6.27
C ALA A 77 -13.34 -1.12 4.91
N ARG A 78 -14.50 -0.73 4.37
CA ARG A 78 -14.97 -1.19 3.04
C ARG A 78 -14.08 -0.67 1.92
N PHE A 79 -13.68 0.60 1.95
CA PHE A 79 -12.72 1.15 0.99
C PHE A 79 -11.37 0.41 1.02
N LEU A 80 -10.84 0.11 2.20
CA LEU A 80 -9.57 -0.61 2.33
C LEU A 80 -9.68 -2.07 1.86
N SER A 81 -10.83 -2.72 2.00
CA SER A 81 -11.05 -4.04 1.42
C SER A 81 -11.06 -3.97 -0.12
N PHE A 82 -11.63 -2.91 -0.69
CA PHE A 82 -11.51 -2.62 -2.12
C PHE A 82 -10.05 -2.36 -2.54
N CYS A 83 -9.26 -1.66 -1.71
CA CYS A 83 -7.83 -1.47 -1.96
C CYS A 83 -7.09 -2.82 -2.08
N GLN A 84 -7.36 -3.78 -1.19
CA GLN A 84 -6.76 -5.13 -1.28
C GLN A 84 -7.08 -5.80 -2.63
N HIS A 85 -8.34 -5.71 -3.05
CA HIS A 85 -8.81 -6.30 -4.29
C HIS A 85 -8.11 -5.67 -5.51
N VAL A 86 -8.07 -4.34 -5.59
CA VAL A 86 -7.39 -3.63 -6.68
C VAL A 86 -5.90 -3.97 -6.71
N GLN A 87 -5.23 -3.95 -5.55
CA GLN A 87 -3.80 -4.31 -5.47
C GLN A 87 -3.57 -5.73 -6.00
N PHE A 88 -4.35 -6.69 -5.50
CA PHE A 88 -4.24 -8.09 -5.91
C PHE A 88 -4.42 -8.27 -7.42
N VAL A 89 -5.40 -7.62 -8.04
CA VAL A 89 -5.57 -7.64 -9.51
C VAL A 89 -4.39 -6.96 -10.21
N LYS A 90 -3.96 -5.78 -9.73
CA LYS A 90 -2.94 -4.96 -10.39
C LYS A 90 -1.53 -5.54 -10.31
N THR A 91 -1.27 -6.38 -9.32
CA THR A 91 -0.01 -7.12 -9.21
C THR A 91 -0.07 -8.49 -9.90
N ASP A 92 -1.12 -8.76 -10.70
CA ASP A 92 -1.37 -10.10 -11.26
C ASP A 92 -1.32 -11.19 -10.18
N LYS A 93 -2.00 -10.91 -9.06
CA LYS A 93 -2.07 -11.74 -7.85
C LYS A 93 -0.75 -11.88 -7.09
N ALA A 94 0.36 -11.29 -7.52
CA ALA A 94 1.65 -11.46 -6.85
C ALA A 94 1.67 -10.98 -5.38
N ALA A 95 0.98 -9.88 -5.04
CA ALA A 95 0.94 -9.35 -3.69
C ALA A 95 -0.24 -8.42 -3.40
N TYR A 96 -0.56 -8.23 -2.13
CA TYR A 96 -1.49 -7.20 -1.67
C TYR A 96 -1.14 -6.73 -0.26
N VAL A 97 -1.62 -5.54 0.11
CA VAL A 97 -1.49 -5.05 1.48
C VAL A 97 -2.62 -5.59 2.33
N SER A 98 -2.32 -5.97 3.56
CA SER A 98 -3.27 -6.35 4.60
C SER A 98 -2.87 -5.69 5.91
N ASP A 99 -3.53 -6.10 6.99
CA ASP A 99 -3.35 -5.55 8.34
C ASP A 99 -3.57 -4.04 8.46
N PHE A 100 -4.48 -3.49 7.65
CA PHE A 100 -4.76 -2.06 7.69
C PHE A 100 -5.25 -1.64 9.08
N GLN A 101 -4.51 -0.73 9.70
CA GLN A 101 -4.79 -0.15 11.01
C GLN A 101 -4.31 1.29 11.08
N GLY A 102 -4.93 2.10 11.93
CA GLY A 102 -4.63 3.53 12.06
C GLY A 102 -5.86 4.37 12.39
N GLY A 103 -5.81 5.63 11.99
CA GLY A 103 -6.89 6.61 12.11
C GLY A 103 -7.79 6.66 10.85
N LEU A 104 -8.55 7.74 10.70
CA LEU A 104 -9.47 7.93 9.55
C LEU A 104 -8.76 8.27 8.23
N GLU A 105 -7.56 8.86 8.32
CA GLU A 105 -6.78 9.36 7.17
C GLU A 105 -5.38 8.75 7.12
N LEU A 106 -4.79 8.40 8.27
CA LEU A 106 -3.45 7.84 8.37
C LEU A 106 -3.50 6.36 8.78
N LEU A 107 -2.78 5.53 8.03
CA LEU A 107 -2.59 4.10 8.26
C LEU A 107 -1.14 3.86 8.70
N THR A 108 -0.91 2.83 9.50
CA THR A 108 0.45 2.40 9.84
C THR A 108 0.55 0.87 9.89
N ASP A 109 1.77 0.37 10.07
CA ASP A 109 2.10 -1.03 10.27
C ASP A 109 1.39 -1.99 9.28
N PRO A 110 1.50 -1.76 7.96
CA PRO A 110 0.91 -2.68 6.99
C PRO A 110 1.62 -4.02 7.00
N GLN A 111 0.89 -5.05 6.60
CA GLN A 111 1.48 -6.33 6.25
C GLN A 111 1.35 -6.58 4.75
N ILE A 112 2.46 -6.84 4.06
CA ILE A 112 2.41 -7.30 2.67
C ILE A 112 2.19 -8.82 2.68
N ILE A 113 1.19 -9.27 1.95
CA ILE A 113 0.90 -10.68 1.71
C ILE A 113 1.25 -11.00 0.26
N SER A 114 2.13 -11.97 0.02
CA SER A 114 2.60 -12.32 -1.32
C SER A 114 2.36 -13.77 -1.66
N ASP A 115 2.39 -14.08 -2.96
CA ASP A 115 2.30 -15.45 -3.44
C ASP A 115 3.47 -16.29 -2.88
N PRO A 116 3.20 -17.43 -2.20
CA PRO A 116 4.26 -18.28 -1.66
C PRO A 116 5.20 -18.85 -2.73
N GLU A 117 4.76 -18.97 -3.99
CA GLU A 117 5.60 -19.48 -5.09
C GLU A 117 6.74 -18.52 -5.47
N LEU A 118 6.63 -17.24 -5.11
CA LEU A 118 7.69 -16.26 -5.37
C LEU A 118 8.92 -16.46 -4.48
N ASN A 119 8.85 -17.31 -3.45
CA ASN A 119 9.92 -17.55 -2.47
C ASN A 119 10.45 -16.27 -1.80
N ILE A 120 9.63 -15.23 -1.73
CA ILE A 120 9.97 -13.94 -1.11
C ILE A 120 9.47 -13.81 0.33
N ASN A 121 9.03 -14.91 0.96
CA ASN A 121 8.50 -14.89 2.32
C ASN A 121 9.48 -14.29 3.33
N ALA A 122 10.79 -14.42 3.09
CA ALA A 122 11.83 -13.81 3.92
C ALA A 122 11.91 -12.27 3.80
N ILE A 123 11.31 -11.66 2.77
CA ILE A 123 11.43 -10.22 2.49
C ILE A 123 10.38 -9.40 3.25
N PHE A 124 9.16 -9.93 3.41
CA PHE A 124 8.05 -9.18 4.01
C PHE A 124 7.74 -9.57 5.45
N GLY A 125 8.69 -10.24 6.11
CA GLY A 125 8.60 -10.66 7.51
C GLY A 125 7.58 -11.78 7.76
N ASP A 126 7.56 -12.23 9.02
CA ASP A 126 6.80 -13.41 9.45
C ASP A 126 5.27 -13.23 9.37
N GLY A 127 4.79 -12.00 9.23
CA GLY A 127 3.37 -11.72 9.07
C GLY A 127 2.84 -11.99 7.66
N ASN A 128 3.71 -12.35 6.70
CA ASN A 128 3.33 -12.80 5.36
C ASN A 128 2.71 -14.19 5.40
N ILE A 129 1.47 -14.26 5.88
CA ILE A 129 0.74 -15.49 6.11
C ILE A 129 -0.57 -15.50 5.35
N ASN A 130 -1.05 -16.70 5.03
CA ASN A 130 -2.41 -16.93 4.56
C ASN A 130 -2.77 -16.14 3.28
N TYR A 131 -1.92 -16.24 2.26
CA TYR A 131 -2.14 -15.62 0.94
C TYR A 131 -3.55 -15.83 0.37
N GLY A 132 -4.10 -17.05 0.50
CA GLY A 132 -5.45 -17.38 0.03
C GLY A 132 -6.61 -16.76 0.81
N ALA A 133 -6.36 -16.06 1.92
CA ALA A 133 -7.40 -15.43 2.75
C ALA A 133 -8.22 -14.41 1.96
N LEU A 134 -7.57 -13.57 1.15
CA LEU A 134 -8.27 -12.58 0.35
C LEU A 134 -9.21 -13.27 -0.63
N ALA A 135 -8.73 -14.27 -1.38
CA ALA A 135 -9.55 -14.95 -2.38
C ALA A 135 -10.72 -15.73 -1.80
N LYS A 136 -10.57 -16.22 -0.57
CA LYS A 136 -11.59 -16.98 0.14
C LYS A 136 -12.64 -16.08 0.81
N ASP A 137 -12.19 -15.01 1.47
CA ASP A 137 -13.01 -14.27 2.41
C ASP A 137 -13.51 -12.93 1.88
N HIS A 138 -12.86 -12.35 0.85
CA HIS A 138 -13.21 -11.04 0.32
C HIS A 138 -14.65 -11.01 -0.22
N GLU A 139 -15.40 -10.02 0.24
CA GLU A 139 -16.75 -9.73 -0.25
C GLU A 139 -16.67 -8.39 -1.00
N CYS A 140 -16.94 -8.40 -2.31
CA CYS A 140 -17.01 -7.18 -3.09
C CYS A 140 -18.08 -6.24 -2.50
N ASN A 141 -17.77 -4.95 -2.47
CA ASN A 141 -18.65 -3.90 -1.98
C ASN A 141 -18.90 -2.84 -3.07
N GLU A 142 -19.52 -1.72 -2.69
CA GLU A 142 -19.93 -0.71 -3.66
C GLU A 142 -18.76 -0.08 -4.43
N PHE A 143 -17.56 -0.03 -3.84
CA PHE A 143 -16.35 0.46 -4.53
C PHE A 143 -15.91 -0.53 -5.60
N CYS A 144 -15.86 -1.83 -5.27
CA CYS A 144 -15.51 -2.89 -6.22
C CYS A 144 -16.47 -2.89 -7.41
N ASP A 145 -17.76 -2.71 -7.13
CA ASP A 145 -18.82 -2.73 -8.14
C ASP A 145 -18.79 -1.49 -9.04
N PHE A 146 -18.70 -0.30 -8.44
CA PHE A 146 -18.69 0.97 -9.16
C PHE A 146 -17.47 1.10 -10.08
N TYR A 147 -16.29 0.71 -9.59
CA TYR A 147 -15.05 0.80 -10.37
C TYR A 147 -14.77 -0.45 -11.24
N HIS A 148 -15.71 -1.39 -11.29
CA HIS A 148 -15.64 -2.59 -12.14
C HIS A 148 -14.35 -3.40 -11.93
N VAL A 149 -14.00 -3.67 -10.67
CA VAL A 149 -12.84 -4.50 -10.36
C VAL A 149 -13.15 -5.95 -10.79
N PRO A 150 -12.27 -6.61 -11.58
CA PRO A 150 -12.50 -7.98 -12.06
C PRO A 150 -12.79 -8.96 -10.92
N LYS A 151 -13.92 -9.67 -10.99
CA LYS A 151 -14.35 -10.60 -9.93
C LYS A 151 -14.00 -12.05 -10.21
N GLU A 152 -13.58 -12.38 -11.43
CA GLU A 152 -13.35 -13.79 -11.83
C GLU A 152 -12.21 -14.46 -11.05
N ILE A 153 -11.40 -13.66 -10.35
CA ILE A 153 -10.34 -14.11 -9.46
C ILE A 153 -10.84 -14.68 -8.13
N PHE A 154 -12.10 -14.44 -7.76
CA PHE A 154 -12.72 -14.90 -6.53
C PHE A 154 -13.84 -15.90 -6.84
N GLY A 155 -13.70 -17.14 -6.38
CA GLY A 155 -14.74 -18.18 -6.51
C GLY A 155 -14.50 -19.28 -7.55
N SER A 156 -13.37 -19.31 -8.27
CA SER A 156 -12.98 -20.52 -9.00
C SER A 156 -12.57 -21.60 -7.99
N LYS A 157 -13.40 -22.65 -7.83
CA LYS A 157 -13.09 -23.82 -6.99
C LYS A 157 -11.91 -24.64 -7.50
N GLU A 158 -11.43 -24.36 -8.71
CA GLU A 158 -10.23 -24.98 -9.26
C GLU A 158 -8.99 -24.38 -8.59
N PRO A 159 -8.03 -25.19 -8.12
CA PRO A 159 -6.72 -24.69 -7.74
C PRO A 159 -6.14 -23.96 -8.95
N PHE A 160 -5.96 -22.64 -8.82
CA PHE A 160 -5.47 -21.81 -9.90
C PHE A 160 -4.05 -22.28 -10.23
N LYS A 161 -3.88 -22.95 -11.37
CA LYS A 161 -2.55 -23.24 -11.88
C LYS A 161 -1.96 -21.92 -12.34
N THR A 162 -1.04 -21.38 -11.56
CA THR A 162 -0.16 -20.30 -11.99
C THR A 162 0.61 -20.82 -13.20
N THR A 163 0.12 -20.57 -14.42
CA THR A 163 1.00 -20.63 -15.58
C THR A 163 1.86 -19.39 -15.46
N ILE A 164 2.94 -19.51 -14.68
CA ILE A 164 4.01 -18.52 -14.66
C ILE A 164 4.33 -18.26 -16.13
N PRO A 165 4.14 -17.03 -16.64
CA PRO A 165 4.59 -16.72 -17.99
C PRO A 165 6.07 -17.08 -18.03
N PRO A 166 6.54 -17.84 -19.02
CA PRO A 166 7.95 -18.20 -19.10
C PRO A 166 8.77 -16.92 -18.96
N ALA A 167 9.78 -16.96 -18.09
CA ALA A 167 10.66 -15.83 -17.84
C ALA A 167 11.02 -15.16 -19.17
N PRO A 168 10.96 -13.81 -19.26
CA PRO A 168 11.29 -13.12 -20.50
C PRO A 168 12.62 -13.65 -20.99
N ARG A 169 12.62 -14.22 -22.20
CA ARG A 169 13.83 -14.76 -22.81
C ARG A 169 14.88 -13.66 -22.75
N SER A 170 16.05 -13.99 -22.22
CA SER A 170 17.26 -13.17 -22.26
C SER A 170 17.31 -12.43 -23.60
N ILE A 171 17.01 -11.13 -23.56
CA ILE A 171 17.18 -10.26 -24.71
C ILE A 171 18.68 -10.02 -24.78
N THR A 172 19.37 -10.77 -25.64
CA THR A 172 20.71 -10.40 -26.06
C THR A 172 20.65 -8.99 -26.63
N PRO A 173 21.45 -8.03 -26.15
CA PRO A 173 21.42 -6.66 -26.62
C PRO A 173 21.95 -6.62 -28.05
N THR A 174 21.05 -6.55 -29.02
CA THR A 174 21.38 -6.23 -30.40
C THR A 174 20.57 -5.02 -30.83
N GLY A 175 21.25 -3.93 -31.15
CA GLY A 175 20.66 -2.81 -31.88
C GLY A 175 20.46 -1.55 -31.03
N LYS A 176 21.10 -0.47 -31.47
CA LYS A 176 20.84 0.89 -31.02
C LYS A 176 19.51 1.32 -31.63
N ASP A 177 18.41 1.22 -30.89
CA ASP A 177 17.16 1.85 -31.29
C ASP A 177 17.01 3.17 -30.52
N GLU A 178 17.00 4.26 -31.29
CA GLU A 178 16.82 5.62 -30.81
C GLU A 178 15.41 5.78 -30.21
N LEU A 179 15.34 6.42 -29.03
CA LEU A 179 14.08 6.79 -28.38
C LEU A 179 13.29 7.75 -29.29
N PRO A 180 11.96 7.59 -29.43
CA PRO A 180 11.14 8.58 -30.11
C PRO A 180 11.10 9.89 -29.31
N PRO A 181 11.25 11.06 -29.96
CA PRO A 181 11.10 12.35 -29.31
C PRO A 181 9.62 12.65 -29.08
N GLY A 182 9.25 13.06 -27.86
CA GLY A 182 7.96 13.71 -27.59
C GLY A 182 7.04 13.06 -26.56
N LEU A 183 7.56 12.59 -25.41
CA LEU A 183 6.73 12.43 -24.21
C LEU A 183 6.86 13.70 -23.36
N ASP A 184 5.97 14.66 -23.61
CA ASP A 184 5.88 15.87 -22.79
C ASP A 184 5.54 15.50 -21.34
N LEU A 185 6.51 15.72 -20.45
CA LEU A 185 6.33 15.68 -19.02
C LEU A 185 5.32 16.77 -18.64
N LEU A 186 4.17 16.34 -18.09
CA LEU A 186 3.24 17.25 -17.44
C LEU A 186 3.98 18.09 -16.37
N PRO A 187 3.61 19.37 -16.19
CA PRO A 187 4.29 20.23 -15.24
C PRO A 187 4.24 19.64 -13.84
N LYS A 188 5.42 19.49 -13.22
CA LYS A 188 5.59 19.16 -11.80
C LYS A 188 4.78 20.19 -11.01
N LYS A 189 3.66 19.78 -10.42
CA LYS A 189 3.01 20.59 -9.38
C LYS A 189 3.98 20.64 -8.20
N SER A 190 4.42 21.85 -7.85
CA SER A 190 5.08 22.12 -6.58
C SER A 190 4.15 21.68 -5.46
N VAL A 191 4.44 20.53 -4.86
CA VAL A 191 3.85 20.12 -3.59
C VAL A 191 4.61 20.90 -2.54
N HIS A 192 3.95 21.89 -1.95
CA HIS A 192 4.46 22.56 -0.76
C HIS A 192 4.58 21.50 0.33
N ASN A 193 5.80 21.12 0.69
CA ASN A 193 6.06 20.27 1.85
C ASN A 193 5.61 21.02 3.10
N PRO A 194 4.55 20.59 3.81
CA PRO A 194 4.26 21.17 5.11
C PRO A 194 5.42 20.80 6.03
N THR A 195 6.08 21.83 6.57
CA THR A 195 7.13 21.69 7.58
C THR A 195 6.57 20.85 8.72
N ALA A 196 7.05 19.61 8.85
CA ALA A 196 6.70 18.78 9.99
C ALA A 196 7.13 19.53 11.25
N LYS A 197 6.18 19.85 12.14
CA LYS A 197 6.52 20.33 13.47
C LYS A 197 7.17 19.18 14.22
N VAL A 198 8.50 19.08 14.13
CA VAL A 198 9.30 18.19 14.95
C VAL A 198 9.25 18.75 16.38
N SER A 199 8.32 18.23 17.19
CA SER A 199 8.44 18.40 18.63
C SER A 199 9.66 17.60 19.07
N LYS A 200 10.63 18.26 19.72
CA LYS A 200 11.73 17.57 20.39
C LYS A 200 11.12 16.58 21.39
N MET A 201 11.15 15.29 21.08
CA MET A 201 10.91 14.27 22.10
C MET A 201 12.12 14.29 23.02
N GLN A 202 11.95 14.86 24.22
CA GLN A 202 12.92 14.70 25.30
C GLN A 202 12.78 13.27 25.84
N GLY A 203 13.49 12.34 25.21
CA GLY A 203 13.80 11.06 25.83
C GLY A 203 14.77 11.23 27.01
N PRO A 204 15.06 10.16 27.78
CA PRO A 204 16.11 10.18 28.79
C PRO A 204 17.40 10.76 28.18
N SER A 205 18.15 11.51 28.98
CA SER A 205 19.15 12.55 28.63
C SER A 205 20.31 12.19 27.66
N HIS A 206 20.24 11.09 26.92
CA HIS A 206 21.30 10.58 26.04
C HIS A 206 20.86 10.12 24.64
N CYS A 207 19.57 10.19 24.25
CA CYS A 207 19.20 9.92 22.85
C CYS A 207 18.62 11.18 22.18
N THR A 208 19.46 11.86 21.40
CA THR A 208 19.03 12.87 20.43
C THR A 208 18.71 12.13 19.13
N ILE A 209 17.46 12.19 18.69
CA ILE A 209 17.06 11.69 17.38
C ILE A 209 17.28 12.81 16.37
N ASP A 210 18.24 12.65 15.48
CA ASP A 210 18.42 13.53 14.33
C ASP A 210 17.62 12.95 13.15
N LEU A 211 16.48 13.58 12.85
CA LEU A 211 15.64 13.17 11.73
C LEU A 211 16.20 13.82 10.46
N THR A 212 17.18 13.18 9.83
CA THR A 212 17.52 13.54 8.45
C THR A 212 16.44 12.96 7.54
N THR A 213 15.61 13.83 6.95
CA THR A 213 14.77 13.44 5.82
C THR A 213 15.71 13.09 4.68
N VAL A 214 15.74 11.83 4.27
CA VAL A 214 16.35 11.45 3.00
C VAL A 214 15.40 11.98 1.94
N ASP A 215 15.83 12.99 1.17
CA ASP A 215 15.04 13.45 0.03
C ASP A 215 14.94 12.27 -0.95
N ASP A 216 13.73 12.00 -1.46
CA ASP A 216 13.45 10.87 -2.37
C ASP A 216 14.35 10.86 -3.63
N ASP A 217 14.98 12.00 -3.96
CA ASP A 217 15.89 12.16 -5.08
C ASP A 217 17.28 11.51 -4.84
N ASP A 218 17.68 11.25 -3.60
CA ASP A 218 19.00 10.68 -3.26
C ASP A 218 19.02 9.13 -3.20
N LEU A 219 17.86 8.47 -3.31
CA LEU A 219 17.74 7.00 -3.25
C LEU A 219 17.98 6.30 -4.60
N TYR A 220 18.26 7.05 -5.67
CA TYR A 220 18.42 6.53 -7.03
C TYR A 220 19.71 6.96 -7.75
N THR A 221 20.69 7.52 -7.04
CA THR A 221 22.03 7.84 -7.59
C THR A 221 23.07 6.76 -7.30
#